data_AF-A0A969TS70-F1
#
_entry.id   AF-A0A969TS70-F1
#
_cell.length_a   1.000
_cell.length_b   1.000
_cell.length_c   1.000
_cell.angle_alpha   90.00
_cell.angle_beta   90.00
_cell.angle_gamma   90.00
#
_symmetry.space_group_name_H-M   'P 1'
#
loop_
_entity.id
_entity.type
_entity.pdbx_description
1 polymer ?
#
loop_
_entity_poly.entity_id
_entity_poly.type
_entity_poly.pdbx_seq_one_letter_code
_entity_poly.pdbx_strand_id
1 'polypeptide(L)' 'MDKAMLQEKIALVASKREFLVQLLEKPNLGTLRLDVTQALEELDDLLEEYRTTFAQG' A
#
# COMPACT_ATOMS: atom_id res chain seq x y z
N MET A 1 -15.76 -14.50 0.07
CA MET A 1 -14.69 -14.07 1.00
C MET A 1 -15.36 -13.39 2.17
N ASP A 2 -14.89 -13.66 3.40
CA ASP A 2 -15.40 -13.02 4.61
C ASP A 2 -14.89 -11.57 4.71
N LYS A 3 -15.73 -10.64 5.18
CA LYS A 3 -15.35 -9.23 5.39
C LYS A 3 -14.10 -9.15 6.27
N ALA A 4 -14.06 -9.86 7.39
CA ALA A 4 -12.91 -9.84 8.31
C ALA A 4 -11.61 -10.31 7.62
N MET A 5 -11.71 -11.35 6.79
CA MET A 5 -10.57 -11.87 6.03
C MET A 5 -10.04 -10.87 4.98
N LEU A 6 -10.93 -10.04 4.42
CA LEU A 6 -10.53 -8.95 3.52
C LEU A 6 -9.85 -7.81 4.31
N GLN A 7 -10.38 -7.43 5.47
CA GLN A 7 -9.78 -6.39 6.31
C GLN A 7 -8.37 -6.78 6.79
N GLU A 8 -8.16 -8.05 7.18
CA GLU A 8 -6.82 -8.57 7.52
C GLU A 8 -5.86 -8.51 6.34
N LYS A 9 -6.31 -8.89 5.14
CA LYS A 9 -5.48 -8.82 3.93
C LYS A 9 -5.07 -7.38 3.61
N ILE A 10 -6.00 -6.44 3.73
CA ILE A 10 -5.72 -5.02 3.52
C ILE A 10 -4.75 -4.50 4.58
N ALA A 11 -4.90 -4.89 5.85
CA ALA A 11 -3.96 -4.51 6.91
C ALA A 11 -2.54 -5.05 6.64
N LEU A 12 -2.43 -6.30 6.16
CA LEU A 12 -1.14 -6.88 5.77
C LEU A 12 -0.51 -6.11 4.62
N VAL A 13 -1.30 -5.74 3.60
CA VAL A 13 -0.83 -4.96 2.46
C VAL A 13 -0.42 -3.54 2.89
N ALA A 14 -1.20 -2.88 3.74
CA ALA A 14 -0.88 -1.56 4.32
C ALA A 14 0.46 -1.57 5.07
N SER A 15 0.76 -2.65 5.79
CA SER A 15 2.04 -2.78 6.51
C SER A 15 3.28 -2.75 5.61
N LYS A 16 3.11 -3.04 4.30
CA LYS A 16 4.22 -3.01 3.32
C LYS A 16 4.54 -1.60 2.84
N ARG A 17 3.67 -0.62 3.08
CA ARG A 17 3.91 0.78 2.73
C ARG A 17 5.21 1.30 3.32
N GLU A 18 5.43 1.05 4.62
CA GLU A 18 6.63 1.53 5.32
C GLU A 18 7.92 0.95 4.70
N PHE A 19 7.88 -0.32 4.30
CA PHE A 19 9.00 -0.95 3.61
C PHE A 19 9.32 -0.25 2.28
N LEU A 20 8.31 0.11 1.48
CA LEU A 20 8.51 0.82 0.22
C LEU A 20 9.04 2.25 0.44
N VAL A 21 8.58 2.95 1.48
CA VAL A 21 9.12 4.27 1.86
C VAL A 21 10.61 4.15 2.22
N GLN A 22 10.97 3.21 3.10
CA GLN A 22 12.37 2.97 3.48
C GLN A 22 13.22 2.53 2.27
N LEU A 23 12.62 1.84 1.31
CA LEU A 23 13.28 1.45 0.08
C LEU A 23 13.62 2.67 -0.78
N LEU A 24 12.75 3.68 -0.90
CA LEU A 24 13.02 4.93 -1.64
C LEU A 24 14.15 5.78 -1.06
N GLU A 25 14.40 5.65 0.24
CA GLU A 25 15.51 6.33 0.93
C GLU A 25 16.88 5.74 0.56
N LYS A 26 16.91 4.51 0.00
CA LYS A 26 18.18 3.89 -0.40
C LYS A 26 18.78 4.62 -1.61
N PRO A 27 20.10 4.87 -1.61
CA PRO A 27 20.77 5.31 -2.83
C PRO A 27 20.80 4.17 -3.87
N ASN A 28 21.04 4.52 -5.13
CA ASN A 28 21.32 3.56 -6.22
C ASN A 28 20.20 2.57 -6.58
N LEU A 29 18.92 2.92 -6.36
CA LEU A 29 17.79 2.09 -6.82
C LEU A 29 17.67 1.98 -8.35
N GLY A 30 18.24 2.92 -9.10
CA GLY A 30 18.10 2.97 -10.56
C GLY A 30 16.63 3.02 -10.97
N THR A 31 16.23 2.16 -11.92
CA THR A 31 14.87 2.07 -12.45
C THR A 31 13.85 1.65 -11.39
N LEU A 32 14.25 0.89 -10.37
CA LEU A 32 13.37 0.42 -9.29
C LEU A 32 12.77 1.59 -8.50
N ARG A 33 13.39 2.78 -8.52
CA ARG A 33 12.83 3.97 -7.89
C ARG A 33 11.47 4.36 -8.48
N LEU A 34 11.32 4.23 -9.80
CA LEU A 34 10.06 4.55 -10.48
C LEU A 34 8.99 3.53 -10.06
N ASP A 35 9.32 2.24 -10.14
CA ASP A 35 8.40 1.15 -9.79
C ASP A 35 7.94 1.24 -8.33
N VAL A 36 8.84 1.57 -7.40
CA VAL A 36 8.51 1.72 -5.97
C VAL A 36 7.65 2.96 -5.72
N THR A 37 7.89 4.06 -6.46
CA THR A 37 7.03 5.25 -6.38
C THR A 37 5.62 4.92 -6.84
N GLN A 38 5.49 4.25 -7.99
CA GLN A 38 4.19 3.84 -8.53
C GLN A 38 3.46 2.88 -7.60
N ALA A 39 4.17 1.88 -7.02
CA ALA A 39 3.58 0.96 -6.07
C ALA A 39 3.11 1.64 -4.78
N LEU A 40 3.76 2.73 -4.34
CA LEU A 40 3.31 3.54 -3.21
C LEU A 40 2.04 4.33 -3.55
N GLU A 41 1.97 4.94 -4.73
CA GLU A 41 0.78 5.64 -5.21
C GLU A 41 -0.43 4.69 -5.30
N GLU A 42 -0.26 3.54 -5.98
CA GLU A 42 -1.33 2.53 -6.09
C GLU A 42 -1.79 1.99 -4.73
N LEU A 43 -0.85 1.83 -3.79
CA LEU A 43 -1.16 1.39 -2.43
C LEU A 43 -1.92 2.45 -1.65
N ASP A 44 -1.53 3.72 -1.75
CA ASP A 44 -2.22 4.82 -1.08
C ASP A 44 -3.64 5.00 -1.64
N ASP A 45 -3.82 4.91 -2.96
CA ASP A 45 -5.12 4.93 -3.63
C ASP A 45 -6.02 3.77 -3.17
N LEU A 46 -5.47 2.54 -3.11
CA LEU A 46 -6.20 1.36 -2.64
C LEU A 46 -6.65 1.52 -1.18
N LEU A 47 -5.81 2.08 -0.31
CA LEU A 47 -6.14 2.29 1.10
C LEU A 47 -7.18 3.39 1.27
N GLU A 48 -7.15 4.43 0.44
CA GLU A 48 -8.19 5.46 0.41
C GLU A 48 -9.54 4.91 -0.07
N GLU A 49 -9.55 4.14 -1.15
CA GLU A 49 -10.76 3.48 -1.65
C GLU A 49 -11.33 2.51 -0.62
N TYR A 50 -10.48 1.70 0.02
CA TYR A 50 -10.87 0.81 1.10
C TYR A 50 -11.50 1.59 2.26
N ARG A 51 -10.84 2.67 2.72
CA ARG A 51 -11.39 3.52 3.79
C ARG A 51 -12.76 4.06 3.41
N THR A 52 -12.93 4.57 2.20
CA THR A 52 -14.20 5.15 1.73
C THR A 52 -15.30 4.10 1.60
N THR A 53 -14.95 2.91 1.09
CA THR A 53 -15.87 1.78 0.90
C THR A 53 -16.37 1.22 2.23
N PHE A 54 -15.50 1.13 3.23
CA PHE A 54 -15.82 0.52 4.53
C PHE A 54 -16.16 1.52 5.64
N ALA A 55 -16.01 2.84 5.41
CA ALA A 55 -16.40 3.89 6.37
C ALA A 55 -17.92 4.10 6.47
N GLN A 56 -18.73 3.56 5.56
CA GLN A 56 -20.19 3.67 5.58
C GLN A 56 -20.89 2.50 6.31
N GLY A 57 -20.25 1.91 7.33
CA GLY A 57 -20.79 0.80 8.12
C GLY A 57 -20.84 1.09 9.60
#